data_AF-O32478-F1
#
_entry.id   AF-O32478-F1
#
_cell.length_a   1.000
_cell.length_b   1.000
_cell.length_c   1.000
_cell.angle_alpha   90.00
_cell.angle_beta   90.00
_cell.angle_gamma   90.00
#
_symmetry.space_group_name_H-M   'P 1'
#
loop_
_entity.id
_entity.type
_entity.pdbx_description
1 polymer ?
#
loop_
_entity_poly.entity_id
_entity_poly.type
_entity_poly.pdbx_seq_one_letter_code
_entity_poly.pdbx_strand_id
1 'polypeptide(L)'
;DPAALTEAGIDAFLGKPFHFARLEEILCRLVGSSSPTPLGKAAPAGPAPRALPSVDLGVLRGHAEALGCTSAARIVRTFRQSVLETARALERAMEEADMRSVASLAHRLKGSARHLGFTGLSDRAEQVETAAAAEGCEAALVLALVADCRAAPALADLAWAEASAGVAEG
;
A
#
# COMPACT_ATOMS: atom_id res chain seq x y z
N ASP A 1 21.69 -16.26 13.62
CA ASP A 1 21.84 -17.19 14.74
C ASP A 1 20.63 -17.04 15.65
N PRO A 2 19.78 -18.07 15.82
CA PRO A 2 18.55 -17.97 16.62
C PRO A 2 18.81 -17.73 18.11
N ALA A 3 19.99 -18.07 18.64
CA ALA A 3 20.32 -17.82 20.05
C ALA A 3 20.53 -16.33 20.35
N ALA A 4 21.10 -15.57 19.41
CA ALA A 4 21.37 -14.14 19.56
C ALA A 4 20.11 -13.25 19.50
N LEU A 5 19.03 -13.74 18.88
CA LEU A 5 17.75 -13.00 18.76
C LEU A 5 16.93 -13.07 20.04
N THR A 6 16.95 -14.21 20.72
CA THR A 6 16.22 -14.44 21.97
C THR A 6 16.83 -13.67 23.14
N GLU A 7 18.17 -13.54 23.19
CA GLU A 7 18.87 -12.76 24.23
C GLU A 7 18.59 -11.25 24.12
N ALA A 8 18.23 -10.77 22.92
CA ALA A 8 17.83 -9.38 22.68
C ALA A 8 16.33 -9.10 22.96
N GLY A 9 15.58 -10.07 23.47
CA GLY A 9 14.13 -9.93 23.74
C GLY A 9 13.27 -9.86 22.48
N ILE A 10 13.74 -10.43 21.36
CA ILE A 10 13.01 -10.45 20.08
C ILE A 10 12.32 -11.81 19.92
N ASP A 11 11.00 -11.83 20.15
CA ASP A 11 10.19 -13.07 20.08
C ASP A 11 9.91 -13.58 18.66
N ALA A 12 10.18 -12.76 17.64
CA ALA A 12 10.08 -13.16 16.23
C ALA A 12 10.87 -12.23 15.31
N PHE A 13 11.59 -12.81 14.33
CA PHE A 13 12.25 -12.09 13.26
C PHE A 13 11.58 -12.36 11.92
N LEU A 14 11.28 -11.30 11.17
CA LEU A 14 10.65 -11.38 9.86
C LEU A 14 11.59 -10.78 8.81
N GLY A 15 12.35 -11.66 8.15
CA GLY A 15 13.26 -11.27 7.07
C GLY A 15 12.50 -10.95 5.78
N LYS A 16 12.99 -9.98 5.01
CA LYS A 16 12.43 -9.67 3.69
C LYS A 16 12.90 -10.69 2.62
N PRO A 17 12.07 -10.98 1.60
CA PRO A 17 10.65 -10.64 1.54
C PRO A 17 9.86 -11.57 2.47
N PHE A 18 8.89 -11.02 3.19
CA PHE A 18 8.06 -11.82 4.09
C PHE A 18 6.69 -12.08 3.49
N HIS A 19 6.21 -13.30 3.69
CA HIS A 19 4.88 -13.71 3.26
C HIS A 19 3.86 -13.24 4.30
N PHE A 20 2.75 -12.63 3.85
CA PHE A 20 1.68 -12.14 4.73
C PHE A 20 1.14 -13.23 5.67
N ALA A 21 1.04 -14.48 5.21
CA ALA A 21 0.67 -15.61 6.04
C ALA A 21 1.63 -15.83 7.23
N ARG A 22 2.93 -15.56 7.04
CA ARG A 22 3.94 -15.68 8.10
C ARG A 22 3.92 -14.52 9.08
N LEU A 23 3.58 -13.32 8.61
CA LEU A 23 3.32 -12.17 9.47
C LEU A 23 2.07 -12.41 10.32
N GLU A 24 0.98 -12.89 9.71
CA GLU A 24 -0.27 -13.21 10.39
C GLU A 24 -0.07 -14.29 11.47
N GLU A 25 0.67 -15.37 11.16
CA GLU A 25 1.01 -16.41 12.12
C GLU A 25 1.79 -15.87 13.33
N ILE A 26 2.77 -14.99 13.10
CA ILE A 26 3.55 -14.35 14.16
C ILE A 26 2.67 -13.42 15.01
N LEU A 27 1.79 -12.64 14.38
CA LEU A 27 0.87 -11.73 15.07
C LEU A 27 -0.17 -12.50 15.89
N CYS A 28 -0.76 -13.57 15.36
CA CYS A 28 -1.69 -14.43 16.10
C CYS A 28 -1.02 -15.08 17.31
N ARG A 29 0.23 -15.54 17.17
CA ARG A 29 0.99 -16.14 18.26
C ARG A 29 1.31 -15.15 19.38
N LEU A 30 1.62 -13.90 19.05
CA LEU A 30 2.04 -12.88 20.03
C LEU A 30 0.87 -12.16 20.72
N VAL A 31 -0.24 -11.96 20.01
CA VAL A 31 -1.38 -11.13 20.48
C VAL A 31 -2.56 -11.99 20.98
N GLY A 32 -2.53 -13.32 20.74
CA GLY A 32 -3.49 -14.25 21.34
C GLY A 32 -4.94 -14.06 20.88
N SER A 33 -5.18 -13.50 19.69
CA SER A 33 -6.52 -13.30 19.13
C SER A 33 -6.55 -13.68 17.65
N SER A 34 -7.53 -14.53 17.30
CA SER A 34 -7.86 -14.91 15.93
C SER A 34 -8.74 -13.83 15.30
N SER A 35 -8.31 -13.27 14.18
CA SER A 35 -9.12 -12.38 13.34
C SER A 35 -9.76 -13.17 12.18
N PRO A 36 -10.88 -12.70 11.60
CA PRO A 36 -11.81 -13.52 10.83
C PRO A 36 -11.37 -13.81 9.40
N THR A 37 -12.04 -14.81 8.85
CA THR A 37 -11.84 -15.56 7.59
C THR A 37 -11.65 -14.67 6.34
N PRO A 38 -10.74 -15.05 5.41
CA PRO A 38 -10.50 -14.29 4.18
C PRO A 38 -11.66 -14.43 3.18
N LEU A 39 -12.23 -13.31 2.75
CA LEU A 39 -13.18 -13.26 1.62
C LEU A 39 -12.40 -13.34 0.29
N GLY A 40 -12.48 -14.54 -0.31
CA GLY A 40 -12.78 -14.75 -1.72
C GLY A 40 -11.91 -14.03 -2.76
N LYS A 41 -10.92 -14.76 -3.27
CA LYS A 41 -10.20 -14.50 -4.54
C LYS A 41 -11.19 -14.31 -5.70
N ALA A 42 -11.25 -13.09 -6.28
CA ALA A 42 -11.97 -12.83 -7.52
C ALA A 42 -11.07 -13.04 -8.75
N ALA A 43 -11.62 -13.75 -9.75
CA ALA A 43 -11.01 -14.13 -11.02
C ALA A 43 -10.94 -12.95 -12.02
N PRO A 44 -10.15 -13.04 -13.12
CA PRO A 44 -9.80 -11.89 -13.95
C PRO A 44 -10.92 -11.52 -14.92
N ALA A 45 -11.26 -10.23 -14.98
CA ALA A 45 -12.16 -9.66 -15.99
C ALA A 45 -11.34 -8.83 -17.02
N GLY A 46 -11.67 -9.00 -18.30
CA GLY A 46 -10.95 -8.44 -19.45
C GLY A 46 -10.97 -6.91 -19.58
N PRO A 47 -10.39 -6.36 -20.66
CA PRO A 47 -10.04 -4.95 -20.73
C PRO A 47 -11.28 -4.09 -21.01
N ALA A 48 -11.68 -3.29 -20.01
CA ALA A 48 -12.68 -2.23 -20.14
C ALA A 48 -12.02 -0.84 -20.17
N PRO A 49 -12.61 0.15 -20.89
CA PRO A 49 -12.01 1.47 -21.03
C PRO A 49 -12.08 2.28 -19.72
N ARG A 50 -10.93 2.86 -19.36
CA ARG A 50 -10.60 3.88 -18.35
C ARG A 50 -11.79 4.51 -17.58
N ALA A 51 -12.11 3.96 -16.41
CA ALA A 51 -12.88 4.63 -15.34
C ALA A 51 -12.11 4.47 -14.02
N LEU A 52 -11.87 5.58 -13.30
CA LEU A 52 -11.10 5.62 -12.04
C LEU A 52 -11.81 4.81 -10.93
N PRO A 53 -11.24 3.71 -10.42
CA PRO A 53 -11.78 3.00 -9.26
C PRO A 53 -11.34 3.76 -8.00
N SER A 54 -12.26 4.56 -7.47
CA SER A 54 -12.07 5.44 -6.31
C SER A 54 -11.99 4.63 -5.02
N VAL A 55 -10.86 4.76 -4.33
CA VAL A 55 -10.53 4.38 -2.93
C VAL A 55 -11.62 3.65 -2.14
N ASP A 56 -11.30 2.46 -1.61
CA ASP A 56 -12.18 1.72 -0.71
C ASP A 56 -12.36 2.47 0.63
N LEU A 57 -13.52 3.12 0.79
CA LEU A 57 -13.87 3.89 1.98
C LEU A 57 -14.05 3.00 3.22
N GLY A 58 -14.37 1.72 3.06
CA GLY A 58 -14.52 0.77 4.17
C GLY A 58 -13.21 0.59 4.91
N VAL A 59 -12.08 0.59 4.19
CA VAL A 59 -10.74 0.53 4.79
C VAL A 59 -10.48 1.77 5.66
N LEU A 60 -10.81 2.97 5.17
CA LEU A 60 -10.61 4.21 5.92
C LEU A 60 -11.53 4.31 7.15
N ARG A 61 -12.79 3.85 7.03
CA ARG A 61 -13.72 3.75 8.17
C ARG A 61 -13.20 2.78 9.22
N GLY A 62 -12.76 1.58 8.81
CA GLY A 62 -12.17 0.60 9.72
C GLY A 62 -10.95 1.14 10.48
N HIS A 63 -10.09 1.93 9.81
CA HIS A 63 -8.99 2.63 10.49
C HIS A 63 -9.48 3.65 11.52
N ALA A 64 -10.51 4.42 11.19
CA ALA A 64 -11.10 5.41 12.09
C ALA A 64 -11.74 4.75 13.32
N GLU A 65 -12.46 3.65 13.13
CA GLU A 65 -13.07 2.86 14.21
C GLU A 65 -12.01 2.20 15.11
N ALA A 66 -10.96 1.61 14.53
CA ALA A 66 -9.94 0.89 15.28
C ALA A 66 -8.94 1.80 16.01
N LEU A 67 -8.58 2.94 15.43
CA LEU A 67 -7.49 3.82 15.92
C LEU A 67 -7.98 5.19 16.43
N GLY A 68 -9.23 5.52 16.17
CA GLY A 68 -9.80 6.85 16.33
C GLY A 68 -9.51 7.78 15.15
N CYS A 69 -10.43 8.71 14.88
CA CYS A 69 -10.37 9.65 13.75
C CYS A 69 -9.07 10.45 13.69
N THR A 70 -8.53 10.89 14.82
CA THR A 70 -7.28 11.68 14.87
C THR A 70 -6.07 10.88 14.37
N SER A 71 -5.96 9.61 14.78
CA SER A 71 -4.85 8.73 14.39
C SER A 71 -4.98 8.33 12.92
N ALA A 72 -6.17 7.96 12.48
CA ALA A 72 -6.46 7.61 11.09
C ALA A 72 -6.20 8.80 10.15
N ALA A 73 -6.63 10.02 10.52
CA ALA A 73 -6.33 11.24 9.76
C ALA A 73 -4.81 11.48 9.61
N ARG A 74 -4.02 11.16 10.64
CA ARG A 74 -2.55 11.26 10.59
C ARG A 74 -1.97 10.27 9.57
N ILE A 75 -2.47 9.03 9.53
CA ILE A 75 -2.04 8.02 8.57
C ILE A 75 -2.33 8.50 7.13
N VAL A 76 -3.53 9.01 6.87
CA VAL A 76 -3.90 9.58 5.57
C VAL A 76 -2.97 10.74 5.20
N ARG A 77 -2.69 11.66 6.13
CA ARG A 77 -1.74 12.76 5.91
C ARG A 77 -0.34 12.27 5.57
N THR A 78 0.18 11.28 6.28
CA THR A 78 1.51 10.71 6.02
C THR A 78 1.56 10.05 4.64
N PHE A 79 0.52 9.32 4.26
CA PHE A 79 0.42 8.72 2.92
C PHE A 79 0.45 9.79 1.81
N ARG A 80 -0.29 10.89 1.96
CA ARG A 80 -0.29 12.02 1.01
C ARG A 80 1.10 12.59 0.77
N GLN A 81 1.91 12.72 1.82
CA GLN A 81 3.28 13.20 1.69
C GLN A 81 4.17 12.14 1.01
N SER A 82 4.10 10.89 1.50
CA SER A 82 4.88 9.79 0.97
C SER A 82 4.65 9.54 -0.52
N VAL A 83 3.40 9.62 -1.00
CA VAL A 83 3.08 9.31 -2.41
C VAL A 83 3.64 10.37 -3.37
N LEU A 84 3.69 11.64 -2.95
CA LEU A 84 4.31 12.72 -3.72
C LEU A 84 5.84 12.60 -3.74
N GLU A 85 6.45 12.19 -2.63
CA GLU A 85 7.88 11.89 -2.58
C GLU A 85 8.24 10.69 -3.47
N THR A 86 7.41 9.64 -3.45
CA THR A 86 7.56 8.50 -4.34
C THR A 86 7.45 8.90 -5.81
N ALA A 87 6.51 9.78 -6.19
CA ALA A 87 6.41 10.29 -7.56
C ALA A 87 7.73 10.93 -8.03
N ARG A 88 8.29 11.84 -7.23
CA ARG A 88 9.57 12.51 -7.52
C ARG A 88 10.75 11.53 -7.57
N ALA A 89 10.74 10.50 -6.72
CA ALA A 89 11.77 9.48 -6.71
C ALA A 89 11.70 8.57 -7.95
N LEU A 90 10.49 8.22 -8.40
CA LEU A 90 10.28 7.44 -9.62
C LEU A 90 10.78 8.20 -10.85
N GLU A 91 10.49 9.50 -10.96
CA GLU A 91 10.98 10.33 -12.06
C GLU A 91 12.52 10.37 -12.12
N ARG A 92 13.19 10.58 -10.97
CA ARG A 92 14.65 10.54 -10.90
C ARG A 92 15.23 9.17 -11.26
N ALA A 93 14.63 8.10 -10.74
CA ALA A 93 15.08 6.74 -11.06
C ALA A 93 14.92 6.42 -12.57
N MET A 94 13.91 6.98 -13.23
CA MET A 94 13.77 6.90 -14.69
C MET A 94 14.86 7.67 -15.43
N GLU A 95 15.17 8.91 -15.00
CA GLU A 95 16.24 9.74 -15.58
C GLU A 95 17.62 9.06 -15.48
N GLU A 96 17.87 8.37 -14.36
CA GLU A 96 19.10 7.64 -14.09
C GLU A 96 19.12 6.20 -14.67
N ALA A 97 18.03 5.78 -15.33
CA ALA A 97 17.81 4.41 -15.80
C ALA A 97 17.98 3.32 -14.73
N ASP A 98 17.73 3.64 -13.45
CA ASP A 98 17.85 2.72 -12.31
C ASP A 98 16.55 1.93 -12.10
N MET A 99 16.39 0.85 -12.87
CA MET A 99 15.23 -0.04 -12.77
C MET A 99 15.11 -0.76 -11.42
N ARG A 100 16.21 -0.94 -10.68
CA ARG A 100 16.16 -1.53 -9.33
C ARG A 100 15.47 -0.57 -8.36
N SER A 101 15.79 0.72 -8.44
CA SER A 101 15.11 1.75 -7.66
C SER A 101 13.65 1.89 -8.07
N VAL A 102 13.32 1.85 -9.37
CA VAL A 102 11.92 1.84 -9.84
C VAL A 102 11.14 0.68 -9.23
N ALA A 103 11.67 -0.54 -9.28
CA ALA A 103 11.01 -1.73 -8.71
C ALA A 103 10.80 -1.59 -7.19
N SER A 104 11.82 -1.13 -6.47
CA SER A 104 11.76 -0.94 -5.01
C SER A 104 10.74 0.13 -4.59
N LEU A 105 10.69 1.25 -5.31
CA LEU A 105 9.73 2.33 -5.07
C LEU A 105 8.29 1.87 -5.34
N ALA A 106 8.08 1.15 -6.44
CA ALA A 106 6.79 0.58 -6.79
C ALA A 106 6.32 -0.46 -5.77
N HIS A 107 7.21 -1.35 -5.32
CA HIS A 107 6.92 -2.32 -4.25
C HIS A 107 6.43 -1.64 -2.95
N ARG A 108 7.13 -0.59 -2.51
CA ARG A 108 6.78 0.16 -1.29
C ARG A 108 5.42 0.85 -1.43
N LEU A 109 5.19 1.48 -2.59
CA LEU A 109 3.94 2.16 -2.91
C LEU A 109 2.76 1.19 -2.97
N LYS A 110 2.95 0.00 -3.53
CA LYS A 110 1.93 -1.05 -3.60
C LYS A 110 1.34 -1.33 -2.22
N GLY A 111 2.19 -1.54 -1.22
CA GLY A 111 1.77 -1.82 0.16
C GLY A 111 1.08 -0.64 0.82
N SER A 112 1.64 0.57 0.71
CA SER A 112 1.04 1.76 1.34
C SER A 112 -0.31 2.15 0.70
N ALA A 113 -0.43 2.02 -0.62
CA ALA A 113 -1.68 2.25 -1.35
C ALA A 113 -2.76 1.25 -0.93
N ARG A 114 -2.43 -0.05 -0.91
CA ARG A 114 -3.38 -1.11 -0.51
C ARG A 114 -3.87 -0.93 0.92
N HIS A 115 -2.98 -0.52 1.83
CA HIS A 115 -3.30 -0.30 3.24
C HIS A 115 -4.37 0.79 3.46
N LEU A 116 -4.53 1.71 2.51
CA LEU A 116 -5.51 2.80 2.56
C LEU A 116 -6.65 2.64 1.54
N GLY A 117 -6.79 1.44 0.95
CA GLY A 117 -7.88 1.17 0.00
C GLY A 117 -7.66 1.70 -1.42
N PHE A 118 -6.45 2.20 -1.75
CA PHE A 118 -6.09 2.62 -3.11
C PHE A 118 -5.75 1.41 -3.99
N THR A 119 -6.74 0.58 -4.31
CA THR A 119 -6.57 -0.65 -5.09
C THR A 119 -5.98 -0.37 -6.47
N GLY A 120 -6.53 0.57 -7.23
CA GLY A 120 -6.02 0.90 -8.57
C GLY A 120 -4.57 1.41 -8.58
N LEU A 121 -4.17 2.19 -7.57
CA LEU A 121 -2.77 2.63 -7.43
C LEU A 121 -1.85 1.47 -7.04
N SER A 122 -2.34 0.58 -6.16
CA SER A 122 -1.61 -0.63 -5.76
C SER A 122 -1.37 -1.56 -6.95
N ASP A 123 -2.41 -1.81 -7.76
CA ASP A 123 -2.34 -2.68 -8.94
C ASP A 123 -1.37 -2.11 -9.99
N ARG A 124 -1.38 -0.79 -10.20
CA ARG A 124 -0.41 -0.17 -11.11
C ARG A 124 1.01 -0.23 -10.58
N ALA A 125 1.19 -0.05 -9.27
CA ALA A 125 2.50 -0.20 -8.64
C ALA A 125 3.01 -1.65 -8.78
N GLU A 126 2.15 -2.65 -8.68
CA GLU A 126 2.51 -4.06 -8.92
C GLU A 126 2.93 -4.32 -10.37
N GLN A 127 2.24 -3.72 -11.35
CA GLN A 127 2.61 -3.81 -12.77
C GLN A 127 4.00 -3.22 -13.01
N VAL A 128 4.28 -2.03 -12.47
CA VAL A 128 5.61 -1.39 -12.58
C VAL A 128 6.69 -2.23 -11.87
N GLU A 129 6.43 -2.70 -10.65
CA GLU A 129 7.36 -3.54 -9.88
C GLU A 129 7.77 -4.78 -10.69
N THR A 130 6.79 -5.48 -11.26
CA THR A 130 7.00 -6.71 -12.01
C THR A 130 7.76 -6.44 -13.30
N ALA A 131 7.38 -5.41 -14.06
CA ALA A 131 8.04 -5.05 -15.31
C ALA A 131 9.49 -4.55 -15.10
N ALA A 132 9.73 -3.77 -14.03
CA ALA A 132 11.06 -3.28 -13.70
C ALA A 132 11.98 -4.39 -13.16
N ALA A 133 11.44 -5.37 -12.42
CA ALA A 133 12.20 -6.53 -11.97
C ALA A 133 12.63 -7.46 -13.12
N ALA A 134 11.88 -7.46 -14.23
CA ALA A 134 12.18 -8.22 -15.45
C ALA A 134 13.07 -7.46 -16.45
N GLU A 135 13.66 -6.32 -16.06
CA GLU A 135 14.51 -5.46 -16.91
C GLU A 135 13.81 -4.94 -18.19
N GLY A 136 12.47 -4.90 -18.19
CA GLY A 136 11.64 -4.58 -19.35
C GLY A 136 10.47 -3.65 -19.02
N CYS A 137 10.73 -2.57 -18.26
CA CYS A 137 9.69 -1.60 -17.90
C CYS A 137 9.55 -0.51 -18.96
N GLU A 138 8.37 -0.40 -19.57
CA GLU A 138 8.06 0.70 -20.48
C GLU A 138 7.97 2.03 -19.72
N ALA A 139 8.62 3.07 -20.25
CA ALA A 139 8.58 4.40 -19.65
C ALA A 139 7.14 4.92 -19.48
N ALA A 140 6.24 4.58 -20.40
CA ALA A 140 4.83 4.94 -20.33
C ALA A 140 4.13 4.37 -19.08
N LEU A 141 4.49 3.15 -18.67
CA LEU A 141 3.91 2.49 -17.49
C LEU A 141 4.34 3.21 -16.20
N VAL A 142 5.62 3.58 -16.10
CA VAL A 142 6.13 4.34 -14.95
C VAL A 142 5.54 5.75 -14.91
N LEU A 143 5.42 6.43 -16.06
CA LEU A 143 4.78 7.75 -16.15
C LEU A 143 3.31 7.72 -15.74
N ALA A 144 2.58 6.65 -16.08
CA ALA A 144 1.22 6.46 -15.60
C ALA A 144 1.17 6.30 -14.08
N LEU A 145 2.13 5.57 -13.48
CA LEU A 145 2.22 5.45 -12.03
C LEU A 145 2.55 6.79 -11.35
N VAL A 146 3.46 7.58 -11.93
CA VAL A 146 3.76 8.93 -11.46
C VAL A 146 2.52 9.83 -11.51
N ALA A 147 1.73 9.77 -12.57
CA ALA A 147 0.49 10.52 -12.69
C ALA A 147 -0.54 10.12 -11.62
N ASP A 148 -0.72 8.81 -11.39
CA ASP A 148 -1.62 8.31 -10.35
C ASP A 148 -1.14 8.73 -8.95
N CYS A 149 0.16 8.68 -8.68
CA CYS A 149 0.75 9.19 -7.43
C CYS A 149 0.47 10.68 -7.20
N ARG A 150 0.46 11.49 -8.26
CA ARG A 150 0.16 12.92 -8.19
C ARG A 150 -1.32 13.21 -7.94
N ALA A 151 -2.21 12.35 -8.43
CA ALA A 151 -3.66 12.46 -8.20
C ALA A 151 -4.07 11.91 -6.82
N ALA A 152 -3.32 10.96 -6.26
CA ALA A 152 -3.66 10.26 -5.03
C ALA A 152 -3.96 11.17 -3.82
N PRO A 153 -3.25 12.30 -3.57
CA PRO A 153 -3.56 13.15 -2.43
C PRO A 153 -4.95 13.78 -2.45
N ALA A 154 -5.42 14.23 -3.62
CA ALA A 154 -6.75 14.79 -3.76
C ALA A 154 -7.84 13.72 -3.54
N LEU A 155 -7.62 12.52 -4.08
CA LEU A 155 -8.49 11.37 -3.85
C LEU A 155 -8.51 10.96 -2.37
N ALA A 156 -7.36 11.01 -1.69
CA ALA A 156 -7.25 10.71 -0.27
C ALA A 156 -8.05 11.70 0.60
N ASP A 157 -7.99 12.99 0.26
CA ASP A 157 -8.71 14.03 0.98
C ASP A 157 -10.24 13.87 0.83
N LEU A 158 -10.70 13.62 -0.40
CA LEU A 158 -12.13 13.37 -0.68
C LEU A 158 -12.62 12.09 0.02
N ALA A 159 -11.87 11.00 -0.10
CA ALA A 159 -12.22 9.72 0.51
C ALA A 159 -12.24 9.80 2.04
N TRP A 160 -11.27 10.50 2.65
CA TRP A 160 -11.23 10.69 4.09
C TRP A 160 -12.38 11.56 4.61
N ALA A 161 -12.73 12.65 3.91
CA ALA A 161 -13.87 13.48 4.26
C ALA A 161 -15.18 12.67 4.28
N GLU A 162 -15.39 11.80 3.29
CA GLU A 162 -16.56 10.94 3.21
C GLU A 162 -16.55 9.81 4.25
N ALA A 163 -15.39 9.19 4.49
CA ALA A 163 -15.24 8.11 5.46
C ALA A 163 -15.46 8.60 6.89
N SER A 164 -14.89 9.76 7.26
CA SER A 164 -14.93 10.29 8.62
C SER A 164 -16.27 10.93 9.00
N ALA A 165 -17.06 11.39 8.02
CA ALA A 165 -18.38 11.97 8.27
C ALA A 165 -19.35 11.00 8.98
N GLY A 166 -19.23 9.69 8.74
CA GLY A 166 -20.06 8.68 9.40
C GLY A 166 -19.58 8.20 10.77
N VAL A 167 -18.35 8.54 11.17
CA VAL A 167 -17.73 8.07 12.43
C VAL A 167 -17.82 9.13 13.54
N ALA A 168 -17.96 10.41 13.18
CA ALA A 168 -18.04 11.51 14.14
C ALA A 168 -19.38 11.63 14.87
N GLU A 169 -20.43 10.92 14.45
CA GLU A 169 -21.75 10.94 15.10
C GLU A 169 -22.01 9.76 16.06
N GLY A 170 -21.02 8.88 16.28
CA GLY A 170 -21.12 7.69 17.14
C GLY A 170 -20.50 7.85 18.53
#